data_AF-A0A2J4PSL7-F1
#
_entry.id   AF-A0A2J4PSL7-F1
#
_cell.length_a   1.000
_cell.length_b   1.000
_cell.length_c   1.000
_cell.angle_alpha   90.00
_cell.angle_beta   90.00
_cell.angle_gamma   90.00
#
_symmetry.space_group_name_H-M   'P 1'
#
loop_
_entity.id
_entity.type
_entity.pdbx_description
1 polymer ?
#
loop_
_entity_poly.entity_id
_entity_poly.type
_entity_poly.pdbx_seq_one_letter_code
_entity_poly.pdbx_strand_id
1 'polypeptide(L)'
;VCIRDSGLTSRDIILINQIIGFVSFQARAIAAFHAALGYPVRWIPGMPQQEDAPEALFVARESDWQPGLDDADLRYADDERQSLIANWRKHPGLSELAPLLAAQEPPLALQEQLLTHLSDRQPFAAQVALIAARINGSISCFNAWASRCPDLADLTDALRGNESGVQPWGDNPSMERQLLQSVQLLTRAPDRFSAAQLTPLTDYGLSRSAAIDLLAWCGLCGWMNRLKIALGNVRQET
;
A
#
# COMPACT_ATOMS: atom_id res chain seq x y z
N VAL A 1 17.62 7.69 -11.98
CA VAL A 1 17.69 9.10 -12.44
C VAL A 1 16.66 9.87 -11.64
N CYS A 2 17.11 10.79 -10.79
CA CYS A 2 16.22 11.49 -9.88
C CYS A 2 15.40 12.52 -10.69
N ILE A 3 14.07 12.46 -10.63
CA ILE A 3 13.13 13.33 -11.37
C ILE A 3 13.31 14.83 -11.01
N ARG A 4 14.12 15.13 -9.98
CA ARG A 4 14.47 16.49 -9.57
C ARG A 4 15.38 17.23 -10.56
N ASP A 5 16.17 16.51 -11.35
CA ASP A 5 17.14 17.13 -12.28
C ASP A 5 16.54 17.44 -13.66
N SER A 6 15.24 17.15 -13.88
CA SER A 6 14.56 17.27 -15.17
C SER A 6 13.80 18.58 -15.41
N GLY A 7 13.94 19.58 -14.53
CA GLY A 7 13.23 20.88 -14.66
C GLY A 7 11.72 20.82 -14.39
N LEU A 8 11.25 19.74 -13.76
CA LEU A 8 9.84 19.52 -13.41
C LEU A 8 9.48 20.28 -12.13
N THR A 9 8.28 20.88 -12.10
CA THR A 9 7.77 21.55 -10.90
C THR A 9 7.36 20.53 -9.83
N SER A 10 7.20 20.95 -8.57
CA SER A 10 6.68 20.09 -7.50
C SER A 10 5.33 19.47 -7.87
N ARG A 11 4.46 20.23 -8.54
CA ARG A 11 3.16 19.76 -9.02
C ARG A 11 3.31 18.67 -10.08
N ASP A 12 4.24 18.82 -11.01
CA ASP A 12 4.53 17.79 -12.03
C ASP A 12 5.05 16.51 -11.39
N ILE A 13 5.95 16.63 -10.41
CA ILE A 13 6.47 15.48 -9.65
C ILE A 13 5.33 14.75 -8.93
N ILE A 14 4.42 15.48 -8.27
CA ILE A 14 3.26 14.90 -7.59
C ILE A 14 2.33 14.21 -8.60
N LEU A 15 2.00 14.87 -9.71
CA LEU A 15 1.11 14.34 -10.75
C LEU A 15 1.67 13.07 -11.39
N ILE A 16 2.95 13.06 -11.78
CA ILE A 16 3.59 11.89 -12.39
C ILE A 16 3.57 10.70 -11.42
N ASN A 17 3.87 10.94 -10.13
CA ASN A 17 3.81 9.88 -9.13
C ASN A 17 2.38 9.39 -8.87
N GLN A 18 1.39 10.28 -8.91
CA GLN A 18 -0.03 9.91 -8.85
C GLN A 18 -0.44 9.04 -10.03
N ILE A 19 -0.09 9.41 -11.26
CA ILE A 19 -0.41 8.64 -12.47
C ILE A 19 0.22 7.25 -12.40
N ILE A 20 1.52 7.16 -12.08
CA ILE A 20 2.21 5.86 -12.01
C ILE A 20 1.60 4.98 -10.90
N GLY A 21 1.29 5.58 -9.75
CA GLY A 21 0.63 4.88 -8.65
C GLY A 21 -0.76 4.39 -9.02
N PHE A 22 -1.58 5.22 -9.66
CA PHE A 22 -2.92 4.89 -10.11
C PHE A 22 -2.92 3.76 -11.16
N VAL A 23 -2.04 3.83 -12.17
CA VAL A 23 -1.89 2.76 -13.16
C VAL A 23 -1.45 1.45 -12.50
N SER A 24 -0.55 1.53 -11.51
CA SER A 24 -0.11 0.37 -10.73
C SER A 24 -1.23 -0.25 -9.87
N PHE A 25 -2.14 0.58 -9.35
CA PHE A 25 -3.35 0.14 -8.67
C PHE A 25 -4.32 -0.54 -9.64
N GLN A 26 -4.58 0.09 -10.79
CA GLN A 26 -5.46 -0.46 -11.83
C GLN A 26 -4.98 -1.84 -12.30
N ALA A 27 -3.68 -2.02 -12.52
CA ALA A 27 -3.12 -3.32 -12.91
C ALA A 27 -3.45 -4.43 -11.90
N ARG A 28 -3.35 -4.13 -10.58
CA ARG A 28 -3.66 -5.08 -9.50
C ARG A 28 -5.16 -5.33 -9.36
N ALA A 29 -5.98 -4.28 -9.46
CA ALA A 29 -7.43 -4.43 -9.43
C ALA A 29 -7.92 -5.28 -10.62
N ILE A 30 -7.42 -5.01 -11.83
CA ILE A 30 -7.72 -5.79 -13.03
C ILE A 30 -7.27 -7.25 -12.86
N ALA A 31 -6.09 -7.49 -12.30
CA ALA A 31 -5.63 -8.85 -12.01
C ALA A 31 -6.57 -9.60 -11.04
N ALA A 32 -7.06 -8.93 -10.00
CA ALA A 32 -8.05 -9.49 -9.08
C ALA A 32 -9.39 -9.81 -9.79
N PHE A 33 -9.89 -8.90 -10.63
CA PHE A 33 -11.10 -9.15 -11.43
C PHE A 33 -10.92 -10.30 -12.43
N HIS A 34 -9.79 -10.35 -13.14
CA HIS A 34 -9.47 -11.44 -14.05
C HIS A 34 -9.40 -12.80 -13.33
N ALA A 35 -8.74 -12.84 -12.17
CA ALA A 35 -8.71 -14.02 -11.31
C ALA A 35 -10.12 -14.44 -10.89
N ALA A 36 -10.95 -13.49 -10.46
CA ALA A 36 -12.32 -13.77 -10.07
C ALA A 36 -13.15 -14.32 -11.24
N LEU A 37 -12.93 -13.82 -12.47
CA LEU A 37 -13.60 -14.27 -13.69
C LEU A 37 -13.01 -15.57 -14.27
N GLY A 38 -11.94 -16.12 -13.68
CA GLY A 38 -11.27 -17.32 -14.17
C GLY A 38 -10.51 -17.11 -15.49
N TYR A 39 -10.14 -15.88 -15.82
CA TYR A 39 -9.38 -15.59 -17.03
C TYR A 39 -7.93 -16.08 -16.90
N PRO A 40 -7.32 -16.51 -18.03
CA PRO A 40 -5.94 -16.95 -18.02
C PRO A 40 -5.01 -15.80 -17.67
N VAL A 41 -3.96 -16.14 -16.93
CA VAL A 41 -2.89 -15.24 -16.53
C VAL A 41 -2.19 -14.69 -17.78
N ARG A 42 -2.06 -13.37 -17.88
CA ARG A 42 -1.29 -12.71 -18.95
C ARG A 42 0.17 -12.57 -18.54
N TRP A 43 0.82 -13.70 -18.29
CA TRP A 43 2.22 -13.71 -17.93
C TRP A 43 3.07 -13.18 -19.08
N ILE A 44 3.95 -12.23 -18.76
CA ILE A 44 4.90 -11.66 -19.72
C ILE A 44 6.28 -12.27 -19.39
N PRO A 45 6.80 -13.19 -20.22
CA PRO A 45 8.13 -13.76 -20.01
C PRO A 45 9.20 -12.68 -19.91
N GLY A 46 10.15 -12.84 -18.99
CA GLY A 46 11.28 -11.92 -18.81
C GLY A 46 11.00 -10.70 -17.92
N MET A 47 9.76 -10.46 -17.50
CA MET A 47 9.48 -9.44 -16.47
C MET A 47 9.91 -9.95 -15.08
N PRO A 48 10.85 -9.25 -14.40
CA PRO A 48 11.26 -9.63 -13.05
C PRO A 48 10.10 -9.41 -12.08
N GLN A 49 10.00 -10.31 -11.11
CA GLN A 49 9.14 -10.12 -9.96
C GLN A 49 9.78 -9.06 -9.05
N GLN A 50 8.97 -8.19 -8.43
CA GLN A 50 9.47 -7.23 -7.45
C GLN A 50 10.10 -7.97 -6.26
N GLU A 51 11.30 -7.56 -5.88
CA GLU A 51 11.97 -8.00 -4.66
C GLU A 51 11.41 -7.29 -3.44
N ASP A 52 11.44 -7.97 -2.29
CA ASP A 52 11.03 -7.35 -1.04
C ASP A 52 12.06 -6.30 -0.61
N ALA A 53 11.59 -5.23 0.01
CA ALA A 53 12.49 -4.26 0.63
C ALA A 53 13.38 -4.94 1.71
N PRO A 54 14.61 -4.46 1.94
CA PRO A 54 15.49 -5.03 2.96
C PRO A 54 14.88 -4.99 4.37
N GLU A 55 15.01 -6.08 5.13
CA GLU A 55 14.51 -6.18 6.52
C GLU A 55 15.10 -5.10 7.43
N ALA A 56 16.37 -4.74 7.23
CA ALA A 56 17.07 -3.73 8.00
C ALA A 56 16.37 -2.36 8.01
N LEU A 57 15.54 -2.05 7.00
CA LEU A 57 14.75 -0.82 6.96
C LEU A 57 13.64 -0.76 8.02
N PHE A 58 13.22 -1.92 8.55
CA PHE A 58 12.08 -2.07 9.46
C PHE A 58 12.51 -2.33 10.91
N VAL A 59 13.77 -2.07 11.29
CA VAL A 59 14.21 -2.18 12.69
C VAL A 59 13.57 -1.09 13.55
N ALA A 60 13.52 0.15 13.04
CA ALA A 60 12.92 1.28 13.74
C ALA A 60 11.38 1.15 13.81
N ARG A 61 10.83 1.24 15.04
CA ARG A 61 9.39 1.17 15.30
C ARG A 61 8.68 2.50 15.11
N GLU A 62 9.43 3.59 15.16
CA GLU A 62 8.96 4.94 14.83
C GLU A 62 9.61 5.41 13.53
N SER A 63 8.92 6.31 12.83
CA SER A 63 9.43 6.92 11.60
C SER A 63 8.96 8.35 11.52
N ASP A 64 9.90 9.30 11.52
CA ASP A 64 9.62 10.70 11.22
C ASP A 64 9.68 10.91 9.71
N TRP A 65 8.59 10.56 9.02
CA TRP A 65 8.47 10.82 7.59
C TRP A 65 8.22 12.30 7.37
N GLN A 66 9.00 12.90 6.47
CA GLN A 66 8.83 14.30 6.08
C GLN A 66 8.66 14.44 4.57
N PRO A 67 7.82 15.40 4.11
CA PRO A 67 7.76 15.78 2.72
C PRO A 67 9.15 16.09 2.16
N GLY A 68 9.48 15.46 1.04
CA GLY A 68 10.75 15.68 0.35
C GLY A 68 10.73 16.90 -0.57
N LEU A 69 9.54 17.47 -0.83
CA LEU A 69 9.33 18.64 -1.66
C LEU A 69 9.18 19.87 -0.77
N ASP A 70 10.04 20.87 -0.97
CA ASP A 70 9.97 22.16 -0.28
C ASP A 70 9.34 23.19 -1.21
N ASP A 71 8.03 23.35 -1.12
CA ASP A 71 7.25 24.25 -1.97
C ASP A 71 6.27 25.07 -1.12
N ALA A 72 6.45 26.39 -1.13
CA ALA A 72 5.61 27.32 -0.36
C ALA A 72 4.16 27.37 -0.86
N ASP A 73 3.93 27.19 -2.16
CA ASP A 73 2.60 27.25 -2.75
C ASP A 73 1.77 26.02 -2.41
N LEU A 74 2.45 24.90 -2.07
CA LEU A 74 1.78 23.71 -1.54
C LEU A 74 1.31 23.87 -0.10
N ARG A 75 1.88 24.83 0.65
CA ARG A 75 1.53 25.10 2.06
C ARG A 75 0.32 26.02 2.22
N TYR A 76 -0.02 26.81 1.21
CA TYR A 76 -1.23 27.63 1.22
C TYR A 76 -2.45 26.79 0.88
N ALA A 77 -3.44 26.76 1.78
CA ALA A 77 -4.70 26.03 1.58
C ALA A 77 -5.88 26.89 2.06
N ASP A 78 -6.90 27.02 1.22
CA ASP A 78 -8.19 27.59 1.59
C ASP A 78 -8.99 26.61 2.47
N ASP A 79 -10.16 27.05 2.94
CA ASP A 79 -10.99 26.30 3.89
C ASP A 79 -11.48 24.96 3.32
N GLU A 80 -11.76 24.91 2.01
CA GLU A 80 -12.21 23.69 1.32
C GLU A 80 -11.07 22.67 1.26
N ARG A 81 -9.88 23.09 0.83
CA ARG A 81 -8.68 22.25 0.78
C ARG A 81 -8.27 21.77 2.17
N GLN A 82 -8.36 22.60 3.20
CA GLN A 82 -8.09 22.21 4.58
C GLN A 82 -9.05 21.12 5.08
N SER A 83 -10.33 21.22 4.72
CA SER A 83 -11.35 20.21 5.06
C SER A 83 -11.04 18.87 4.39
N LEU A 84 -10.64 18.87 3.12
CA LEU A 84 -10.21 17.64 2.42
C LEU A 84 -8.98 17.01 3.07
N ILE A 85 -7.97 17.81 3.43
CA ILE A 85 -6.77 17.33 4.12
C ILE A 85 -7.12 16.72 5.49
N ALA A 86 -8.07 17.32 6.22
CA ALA A 86 -8.48 16.83 7.53
C ALA A 86 -9.08 15.41 7.46
N ASN A 87 -9.82 15.08 6.40
CA ASN A 87 -10.41 13.76 6.20
C ASN A 87 -9.36 12.64 6.11
N TRP A 88 -8.14 12.95 5.66
CA TRP A 88 -7.07 11.96 5.54
C TRP A 88 -6.46 11.52 6.88
N ARG A 89 -6.67 12.28 7.96
CA ARG A 89 -6.10 11.99 9.29
C ARG A 89 -6.54 10.64 9.88
N LYS A 90 -7.66 10.10 9.41
CA LYS A 90 -8.16 8.79 9.83
C LYS A 90 -7.34 7.64 9.26
N HIS A 91 -6.62 7.84 8.14
CA HIS A 91 -5.87 6.79 7.48
C HIS A 91 -4.44 6.68 8.05
N PRO A 92 -4.03 5.50 8.58
CA PRO A 92 -2.72 5.34 9.22
C PRO A 92 -1.54 5.70 8.31
N GLY A 93 -0.72 6.66 8.74
CA GLY A 93 0.55 7.03 8.09
C GLY A 93 0.43 7.89 6.83
N LEU A 94 -0.77 8.40 6.52
CA LEU A 94 -1.03 9.20 5.31
C LEU A 94 -1.28 10.70 5.59
N SER A 95 -1.43 11.10 6.85
CA SER A 95 -1.72 12.48 7.24
C SER A 95 -0.73 13.50 6.68
N GLU A 96 0.57 13.18 6.72
CA GLU A 96 1.64 14.07 6.27
C GLU A 96 1.74 14.13 4.74
N LEU A 97 1.19 13.12 4.05
CA LEU A 97 1.16 13.06 2.59
C LEU A 97 0.05 13.94 2.01
N ALA A 98 -1.09 14.04 2.71
CA ALA A 98 -2.29 14.73 2.22
C ALA A 98 -2.04 16.18 1.76
N PRO A 99 -1.26 17.03 2.47
CA PRO A 99 -0.96 18.38 2.00
C PRO A 99 -0.30 18.44 0.62
N LEU A 100 0.57 17.49 0.30
CA LEU A 100 1.22 17.39 -1.02
C LEU A 100 0.20 17.02 -2.09
N LEU A 101 -0.63 16.01 -1.82
CA LEU A 101 -1.62 15.54 -2.78
C LEU A 101 -2.74 16.58 -3.01
N ALA A 102 -2.98 17.43 -2.02
CA ALA A 102 -3.90 18.55 -2.11
C ALA A 102 -3.49 19.62 -3.12
N ALA A 103 -2.30 19.53 -3.73
CA ALA A 103 -1.95 20.27 -4.94
C ALA A 103 -2.96 20.04 -6.09
N GLN A 104 -3.73 18.95 -6.03
CA GLN A 104 -4.73 18.53 -7.00
C GLN A 104 -5.99 18.09 -6.25
N GLU A 105 -6.91 19.02 -5.98
CA GLU A 105 -8.07 18.77 -5.13
C GLU A 105 -9.05 17.68 -5.64
N PRO A 106 -9.46 17.65 -6.93
CA PRO A 106 -10.41 16.64 -7.37
C PRO A 106 -9.86 15.19 -7.23
N PRO A 107 -8.61 14.89 -7.62
CA PRO A 107 -8.00 13.60 -7.33
C PRO A 107 -7.91 13.26 -5.83
N LEU A 108 -7.59 14.23 -4.97
CA LEU A 108 -7.49 14.01 -3.53
C LEU A 108 -8.82 13.53 -2.93
N ALA A 109 -9.93 14.18 -3.28
CA ALA A 109 -11.25 13.84 -2.77
C ALA A 109 -11.69 12.43 -3.21
N LEU A 110 -11.50 12.08 -4.48
CA LEU A 110 -11.83 10.75 -4.99
C LEU A 110 -10.95 9.66 -4.36
N GLN A 111 -9.67 9.96 -4.13
CA GLN A 111 -8.74 9.02 -3.51
C GLN A 111 -9.09 8.76 -2.03
N GLU A 112 -9.54 9.78 -1.29
CA GLU A 112 -10.07 9.65 0.07
C GLU A 112 -11.31 8.74 0.11
N GLN A 113 -12.23 8.93 -0.84
CA GLN A 113 -13.43 8.11 -0.94
C GLN A 113 -13.09 6.65 -1.20
N LEU A 114 -12.13 6.39 -2.11
CA LEU A 114 -11.63 5.04 -2.38
C LEU A 114 -10.95 4.40 -1.17
N LEU A 115 -10.10 5.16 -0.47
CA LEU A 115 -9.43 4.69 0.76
C LEU A 115 -10.47 4.28 1.79
N THR A 116 -11.44 5.14 2.07
CA THR A 116 -12.53 4.89 3.03
C THR A 116 -13.36 3.66 2.64
N HIS A 117 -13.77 3.57 1.38
CA HIS A 117 -14.61 2.48 0.92
C HIS A 117 -13.93 1.11 1.02
N LEU A 118 -12.65 1.06 0.66
CA LEU A 118 -11.88 -0.18 0.63
C LEU A 118 -11.25 -0.54 1.98
N SER A 119 -11.00 0.41 2.89
CA SER A 119 -10.49 0.09 4.23
C SER A 119 -11.59 -0.34 5.20
N ASP A 120 -12.70 0.40 5.26
CA ASP A 120 -13.66 0.27 6.37
C ASP A 120 -14.55 -0.97 6.25
N ARG A 121 -14.60 -1.56 5.05
CA ARG A 121 -15.49 -2.69 4.75
C ARG A 121 -14.81 -4.04 4.84
N GLN A 122 -13.48 -4.08 4.99
CA GLN A 122 -12.73 -5.29 4.73
C GLN A 122 -12.18 -5.93 6.00
N PRO A 123 -12.54 -7.19 6.29
CA PRO A 123 -11.77 -7.96 7.27
C PRO A 123 -10.34 -8.07 6.75
N PHE A 124 -9.38 -8.05 7.65
CA PHE A 124 -7.95 -8.14 7.34
C PHE A 124 -7.29 -6.94 6.63
N ALA A 125 -7.96 -5.78 6.56
CA ALA A 125 -7.41 -4.56 5.93
C ALA A 125 -6.02 -4.18 6.49
N ALA A 126 -5.83 -4.31 7.81
CA ALA A 126 -4.56 -4.03 8.48
C ALA A 126 -3.45 -5.01 8.09
N GLN A 127 -3.73 -6.31 8.07
CA GLN A 127 -2.79 -7.35 7.64
C GLN A 127 -2.33 -7.10 6.20
N VAL A 128 -3.27 -6.82 5.28
CA VAL A 128 -2.96 -6.49 3.88
C VAL A 128 -2.07 -5.26 3.79
N ALA A 129 -2.39 -4.20 4.53
CA ALA A 129 -1.61 -2.97 4.53
C ALA A 129 -0.19 -3.18 5.07
N LEU A 130 -0.03 -3.96 6.14
CA LEU A 130 1.27 -4.34 6.72
C LEU A 130 2.12 -5.12 5.71
N ILE A 131 1.56 -6.18 5.10
CA ILE A 131 2.28 -7.03 4.14
C ILE A 131 2.69 -6.19 2.91
N ALA A 132 1.77 -5.40 2.35
CA ALA A 132 2.07 -4.55 1.19
C ALA A 132 3.11 -3.47 1.52
N ALA A 133 3.05 -2.85 2.71
CA ALA A 133 4.03 -1.85 3.14
C ALA A 133 5.41 -2.46 3.37
N ARG A 134 5.46 -3.69 3.93
CA ARG A 134 6.70 -4.43 4.13
C ARG A 134 7.38 -4.77 2.80
N ILE A 135 6.63 -5.31 1.85
CA ILE A 135 7.16 -5.67 0.51
C ILE A 135 7.63 -4.42 -0.23
N ASN A 136 6.84 -3.33 -0.21
CA ASN A 136 7.15 -2.12 -0.96
C ASN A 136 8.22 -1.22 -0.30
N GLY A 137 8.57 -1.44 0.97
CA GLY A 137 9.54 -0.59 1.67
C GLY A 137 8.96 0.69 2.28
N SER A 138 7.64 0.77 2.48
CA SER A 138 7.00 1.97 3.05
C SER A 138 7.02 1.92 4.58
N ILE A 139 8.15 2.29 5.17
CA ILE A 139 8.41 2.20 6.63
C ILE A 139 7.33 2.94 7.43
N SER A 140 6.97 4.16 7.04
CA SER A 140 6.00 4.96 7.79
C SER A 140 4.58 4.43 7.72
N CYS A 141 4.17 3.86 6.57
CA CYS A 141 2.88 3.18 6.49
C CYS A 141 2.88 1.91 7.34
N PHE A 142 3.97 1.14 7.28
CA PHE A 142 4.12 -0.08 8.07
C PHE A 142 4.03 0.22 9.58
N ASN A 143 4.81 1.18 10.07
CA ASN A 143 4.82 1.58 11.48
C ASN A 143 3.48 2.16 11.93
N ALA A 144 2.80 2.96 11.10
CA ALA A 144 1.49 3.49 11.43
C ALA A 144 0.41 2.41 11.57
N TRP A 145 0.41 1.40 10.69
CA TRP A 145 -0.50 0.26 10.80
C TRP A 145 -0.16 -0.64 12.00
N ALA A 146 1.12 -0.90 12.24
CA ALA A 146 1.59 -1.65 13.40
C ALA A 146 1.16 -0.99 14.72
N SER A 147 1.31 0.34 14.82
CA SER A 147 0.87 1.11 16.00
C SER A 147 -0.65 1.14 16.15
N ARG A 148 -1.40 1.16 15.04
CA ARG A 148 -2.88 1.19 15.06
C ARG A 148 -3.48 -0.15 15.50
N CYS A 149 -2.80 -1.26 15.22
CA CYS A 149 -3.33 -2.61 15.41
C CYS A 149 -2.39 -3.45 16.31
N PRO A 150 -2.36 -3.20 17.64
CA PRO A 150 -1.49 -3.93 18.56
C PRO A 150 -1.78 -5.43 18.61
N ASP A 151 -3.02 -5.84 18.28
CA ASP A 151 -3.42 -7.26 18.22
C ASP A 151 -2.70 -8.04 17.11
N LEU A 152 -2.01 -7.35 16.19
CA LEU A 152 -1.21 -7.95 15.11
C LEU A 152 0.30 -7.88 15.41
N ALA A 153 0.70 -7.82 16.69
CA ALA A 153 2.10 -7.76 17.10
C ALA A 153 2.92 -8.92 16.53
N ASP A 154 2.42 -10.16 16.62
CA ASP A 154 3.12 -11.35 16.13
C ASP A 154 3.35 -11.31 14.61
N LEU A 155 2.32 -10.91 13.85
CA LEU A 155 2.46 -10.70 12.40
C LEU A 155 3.48 -9.59 12.10
N THR A 156 3.42 -8.49 12.85
CA THR A 156 4.32 -7.35 12.66
C THR A 156 5.76 -7.74 12.92
N ASP A 157 6.04 -8.45 14.02
CA ASP A 157 7.38 -8.91 14.38
C ASP A 157 7.90 -9.95 13.38
N ALA A 158 7.05 -10.87 12.91
CA ALA A 158 7.40 -11.79 11.83
C ALA A 158 7.75 -11.06 10.53
N LEU A 159 6.97 -10.03 10.15
CA LEU A 159 7.25 -9.22 8.96
C LEU A 159 8.53 -8.37 9.09
N ARG A 160 8.96 -8.02 10.31
CA ARG A 160 10.24 -7.32 10.56
C ARG A 160 11.47 -8.24 10.45
N GLY A 161 11.29 -9.56 10.40
CA GLY A 161 12.40 -10.52 10.40
C GLY A 161 12.95 -10.83 11.80
N ASN A 162 12.20 -10.53 12.86
CA ASN A 162 12.62 -10.88 14.22
C ASN A 162 12.53 -12.40 14.43
N GLU A 163 13.67 -13.08 14.64
CA GLU A 163 13.78 -14.55 14.75
C GLU A 163 12.89 -15.18 15.84
N SER A 164 12.45 -14.40 16.83
CA SER A 164 11.54 -14.84 17.89
C SER A 164 10.16 -15.29 17.38
N GLY A 165 9.86 -15.07 16.09
CA GLY A 165 8.62 -15.49 15.43
C GLY A 165 8.79 -16.60 14.38
N VAL A 166 9.91 -17.36 14.36
CA VAL A 166 10.24 -18.37 13.31
C VAL A 166 9.27 -19.59 13.24
N GLN A 167 8.11 -19.52 13.89
CA GLN A 167 6.99 -20.44 13.63
C GLN A 167 5.65 -19.69 13.63
N PRO A 168 5.31 -18.82 12.66
CA PRO A 168 4.05 -18.10 12.84
C PRO A 168 2.89 -18.84 12.12
N TRP A 169 3.16 -19.66 11.09
CA TRP A 169 2.14 -20.22 10.19
C TRP A 169 2.55 -21.65 9.81
N GLY A 170 2.33 -22.60 10.73
CA GLY A 170 2.66 -24.02 10.52
C GLY A 170 2.07 -24.60 9.22
N ASP A 171 2.45 -25.82 8.85
CA ASP A 171 2.06 -26.51 7.59
C ASP A 171 0.54 -26.60 7.30
N ASN A 172 -0.31 -26.22 8.27
CA ASN A 172 -1.74 -26.20 8.10
C ASN A 172 -2.22 -25.00 7.25
N PRO A 173 -3.11 -25.23 6.27
CA PRO A 173 -3.69 -24.13 5.50
C PRO A 173 -4.69 -23.35 6.35
N SER A 174 -4.31 -22.11 6.72
CA SER A 174 -5.15 -21.14 7.45
C SER A 174 -5.59 -19.99 6.53
N MET A 175 -6.67 -19.29 6.89
CA MET A 175 -7.14 -18.09 6.16
C MET A 175 -6.02 -17.03 6.06
N GLU A 176 -5.32 -16.84 7.16
CA GLU A 176 -4.12 -16.01 7.24
C GLU A 176 -3.14 -16.41 6.13
N ARG A 177 -2.76 -17.69 6.02
CA ARG A 177 -1.79 -18.19 5.02
C ARG A 177 -2.18 -17.88 3.59
N GLN A 178 -3.44 -18.07 3.28
CA GLN A 178 -3.97 -17.74 1.95
C GLN A 178 -3.92 -16.24 1.69
N LEU A 179 -4.21 -15.42 2.71
CA LEU A 179 -4.09 -13.97 2.62
C LEU A 179 -2.65 -13.53 2.34
N LEU A 180 -1.68 -14.02 3.11
CA LEU A 180 -0.27 -13.67 2.92
C LEU A 180 0.21 -14.03 1.51
N GLN A 181 -0.06 -15.25 1.05
CA GLN A 181 0.34 -15.70 -0.29
C GLN A 181 -0.30 -14.86 -1.39
N SER A 182 -1.59 -14.55 -1.25
CA SER A 182 -2.33 -13.73 -2.23
C SER A 182 -1.80 -12.31 -2.31
N VAL A 183 -1.62 -11.66 -1.15
CA VAL A 183 -1.12 -10.28 -1.07
C VAL A 183 0.34 -10.22 -1.54
N GLN A 184 1.17 -11.19 -1.18
CA GLN A 184 2.55 -11.28 -1.66
C GLN A 184 2.61 -11.39 -3.19
N LEU A 185 1.86 -12.33 -3.78
CA LEU A 185 1.90 -12.50 -5.23
C LEU A 185 1.35 -11.27 -5.95
N LEU A 186 0.21 -10.73 -5.50
CA LEU A 186 -0.40 -9.55 -6.12
C LEU A 186 0.48 -8.30 -5.99
N THR A 187 1.20 -8.16 -4.88
CA THR A 187 2.14 -7.05 -4.69
C THR A 187 3.36 -7.21 -5.58
N ARG A 188 3.94 -8.43 -5.66
CA ARG A 188 5.22 -8.67 -6.31
C ARG A 188 5.14 -8.90 -7.83
N ALA A 189 4.11 -9.60 -8.29
CA ALA A 189 3.91 -10.01 -9.69
C ALA A 189 2.42 -10.11 -10.03
N PRO A 190 1.70 -8.97 -10.16
CA PRO A 190 0.27 -8.98 -10.46
C PRO A 190 -0.06 -9.62 -11.82
N ASP A 191 0.87 -9.61 -12.77
CA ASP A 191 0.75 -10.30 -14.06
C ASP A 191 0.69 -11.82 -13.94
N ARG A 192 1.07 -12.37 -12.78
CA ARG A 192 1.05 -13.82 -12.45
C ARG A 192 -0.15 -14.20 -11.56
N PHE A 193 -0.93 -13.23 -11.10
CA PHE A 193 -2.04 -13.46 -10.18
C PHE A 193 -3.22 -14.13 -10.91
N SER A 194 -3.81 -15.15 -10.27
CA SER A 194 -4.82 -16.00 -10.90
C SER A 194 -5.89 -16.46 -9.91
N ALA A 195 -6.89 -17.19 -10.41
CA ALA A 195 -7.88 -17.86 -9.57
C ALA A 195 -7.23 -18.77 -8.50
N ALA A 196 -6.04 -19.32 -8.75
CA ALA A 196 -5.35 -20.17 -7.77
C ALA A 196 -5.01 -19.47 -6.45
N GLN A 197 -4.87 -18.14 -6.46
CA GLN A 197 -4.66 -17.34 -5.25
C GLN A 197 -5.96 -16.75 -4.70
N LEU A 198 -6.97 -16.53 -5.55
CA LEU A 198 -8.25 -15.98 -5.11
C LEU A 198 -9.17 -17.05 -4.51
N THR A 199 -9.28 -18.23 -5.12
CA THR A 199 -10.17 -19.31 -4.70
C THR A 199 -9.95 -19.74 -3.25
N PRO A 200 -8.70 -19.89 -2.76
CA PRO A 200 -8.48 -20.21 -1.35
C PRO A 200 -9.03 -19.14 -0.39
N LEU A 201 -9.02 -17.85 -0.76
CA LEU A 201 -9.62 -16.81 0.09
C LEU A 201 -11.13 -17.00 0.23
N THR A 202 -11.79 -17.44 -0.85
CA THR A 202 -13.24 -17.69 -0.82
C THR A 202 -13.59 -19.00 -0.13
N ASP A 203 -12.79 -20.04 -0.32
CA ASP A 203 -12.99 -21.35 0.32
C ASP A 203 -12.83 -21.27 1.85
N TYR A 204 -12.02 -20.31 2.32
CA TYR A 204 -11.79 -20.03 3.75
C TYR A 204 -12.72 -18.97 4.34
N GLY A 205 -13.78 -18.58 3.63
CA GLY A 205 -14.92 -17.86 4.20
C GLY A 205 -15.10 -16.41 3.79
N LEU A 206 -14.23 -15.84 2.93
CA LEU A 206 -14.54 -14.55 2.31
C LEU A 206 -15.59 -14.72 1.21
N SER A 207 -16.56 -13.80 1.16
CA SER A 207 -17.40 -13.70 -0.04
C SER A 207 -16.53 -13.30 -1.23
N ARG A 208 -16.97 -13.67 -2.44
CA ARG A 208 -16.24 -13.32 -3.68
C ARG A 208 -16.05 -11.80 -3.82
N SER A 209 -17.04 -10.99 -3.44
CA SER A 209 -16.91 -9.52 -3.46
C SER A 209 -15.92 -9.02 -2.41
N ALA A 210 -15.95 -9.56 -1.18
CA ALA A 210 -15.00 -9.20 -0.14
C ALA A 210 -13.56 -9.57 -0.54
N ALA A 211 -13.35 -10.73 -1.17
CA ALA A 211 -12.03 -11.10 -1.69
C ALA A 211 -11.54 -10.11 -2.77
N ILE A 212 -12.41 -9.71 -3.70
CA ILE A 212 -12.07 -8.70 -4.73
C ILE A 212 -11.74 -7.35 -4.09
N ASP A 213 -12.58 -6.87 -3.17
CA ASP A 213 -12.38 -5.58 -2.52
C ASP A 213 -11.08 -5.57 -1.67
N LEU A 214 -10.78 -6.67 -0.98
CA LEU A 214 -9.54 -6.82 -0.20
C LEU A 214 -8.29 -6.84 -1.11
N LEU A 215 -8.38 -7.44 -2.29
CA LEU A 215 -7.30 -7.42 -3.29
C LEU A 215 -7.18 -6.04 -3.97
N ALA A 216 -8.30 -5.33 -4.17
CA ALA A 216 -8.29 -3.94 -4.61
C ALA A 216 -7.65 -3.04 -3.54
N TRP A 217 -7.97 -3.25 -2.26
CA TRP A 217 -7.32 -2.60 -1.13
C TRP A 217 -5.80 -2.85 -1.13
N CYS A 218 -5.34 -4.07 -1.38
CA CYS A 218 -3.90 -4.37 -1.57
C CYS A 218 -3.26 -3.49 -2.65
N GLY A 219 -3.94 -3.32 -3.79
CA GLY A 219 -3.48 -2.43 -4.85
C GLY A 219 -3.41 -0.96 -4.41
N LEU A 220 -4.41 -0.50 -3.65
CA LEU A 220 -4.48 0.87 -3.16
C LEU A 220 -3.42 1.16 -2.09
N CYS A 221 -3.14 0.22 -1.18
CA CYS A 221 -1.98 0.28 -0.29
C CYS A 221 -0.69 0.42 -1.09
N GLY A 222 -0.55 -0.34 -2.18
CA GLY A 222 0.59 -0.24 -3.09
C GLY A 222 0.76 1.16 -3.69
N TRP A 223 -0.33 1.79 -4.10
CA TRP A 223 -0.34 3.18 -4.57
C TRP A 223 0.11 4.14 -3.45
N MET A 224 -0.45 4.04 -2.24
CA MET A 224 -0.08 4.95 -1.13
C MET A 224 1.38 4.79 -0.72
N ASN A 225 1.85 3.55 -0.63
CA ASN A 225 3.24 3.22 -0.33
C ASN A 225 4.19 3.87 -1.34
N ARG A 226 3.86 3.78 -2.64
CA ARG A 226 4.65 4.42 -3.68
C ARG A 226 4.70 5.94 -3.52
N LEU A 227 3.57 6.58 -3.23
CA LEU A 227 3.54 8.03 -3.00
C LEU A 227 4.38 8.44 -1.79
N LYS A 228 4.28 7.71 -0.66
CA LYS A 228 5.09 7.99 0.53
C LYS A 228 6.59 7.85 0.24
N ILE A 229 7.00 6.82 -0.50
CA ILE A 229 8.41 6.60 -0.85
C ILE A 229 8.91 7.66 -1.84
N ALA A 230 8.09 8.04 -2.83
CA ALA A 230 8.51 8.96 -3.88
C ALA A 230 8.50 10.44 -3.47
N LEU A 231 7.61 10.81 -2.55
CA LEU A 231 7.34 12.21 -2.17
C LEU A 231 7.92 12.61 -0.82
N GLY A 232 8.62 11.71 -0.12
CA GLY A 232 9.28 12.06 1.13
C GLY A 232 10.26 11.00 1.61
N ASN A 233 10.95 11.35 2.69
CA ASN A 233 12.03 10.55 3.25
C ASN A 233 11.76 10.30 4.74
N VAL A 234 12.21 9.16 5.24
CA VAL A 234 12.27 8.90 6.68
C VAL A 234 13.61 9.43 7.18
N ARG A 235 13.59 10.35 8.14
CA ARG A 235 14.83 10.72 8.83
C ARG A 235 15.26 9.52 9.69
N GLN A 236 16.45 9.00 9.45
CA GLN A 236 17.10 8.10 10.39
C GLN A 236 17.87 8.99 11.36
N GLU A 237 17.54 8.94 12.65
CA GLU A 237 18.37 9.56 13.68
C GLU A 237 19.76 8.92 13.60
N THR A 238 20.74 9.72 13.21
CA THR A 238 22.18 9.39 13.24
C THR A 238 22.71 9.46 14.66
#